data_AF-A0A397C3U6-F1
#
_entry.id   AF-A0A397C3U6-F1
#
_cell.length_a   1.000
_cell.length_b   1.000
_cell.length_c   1.000
_cell.angle_alpha   90.00
_cell.angle_beta   90.00
_cell.angle_gamma   90.00
#
_symmetry.space_group_name_H-M   'P 1'
#
loop_
_entity.id
_entity.type
_entity.pdbx_description
1 polymer ?
#
loop_
_entity_poly.entity_id
_entity_poly.type
_entity_poly.pdbx_seq_one_letter_code
_entity_poly.pdbx_strand_id
1 'polypeptide(L)'
;MSYVADEQIEKLLAEKKQLEQEIRRQSQQFRQVLEERDADVQVMCEQQLVVAKSKEVTALQAQFHALEAELARPAAIKRKADALDGSHEYSAEAVAQGTYMLPWTSFERVGIEKKHLQDEIDMLMETDLALRDKVEQEAANVAASVAALSGRLQTQLRVLASSSSTGALLTRLYTFIVSHDKDTPIAMADVCPSPNEGVQCIDLLVQVGVVVHTDDRLHLRQTLATA
;
A
#
# COMPACT_ATOMS: atom_id res chain seq x y z
N MET A 1 -14.01 37.99 33.38
CA MET A 1 -13.74 36.56 33.11
C MET A 1 -13.32 36.27 31.66
N SER A 2 -13.42 37.17 30.68
CA SER A 2 -13.06 36.82 29.28
C SER A 2 -11.55 36.76 28.98
N TYR A 3 -10.73 37.55 29.68
CA TYR A 3 -9.27 37.61 29.46
C TYR A 3 -8.52 36.26 29.62
N VAL A 4 -8.97 35.39 30.53
CA VAL A 4 -8.32 34.09 30.78
C VAL A 4 -8.57 33.11 29.63
N ALA A 5 -9.73 33.21 28.97
CA ALA A 5 -10.05 32.39 27.81
C ALA A 5 -9.28 32.86 26.57
N ASP A 6 -9.13 34.17 26.41
CA ASP A 6 -8.37 34.75 25.29
C ASP A 6 -6.87 34.39 25.37
N GLU A 7 -6.26 34.41 26.57
CA GLU A 7 -4.87 33.95 26.79
C GLU A 7 -4.69 32.45 26.48
N GLN A 8 -5.65 31.60 26.83
CA GLN A 8 -5.59 30.16 26.50
C GLN A 8 -5.72 29.90 25.01
N ILE A 9 -6.57 30.65 24.31
CA ILE A 9 -6.71 30.56 22.85
C ILE A 9 -5.41 31.00 22.17
N GLU A 10 -4.80 32.09 22.62
CA GLU A 10 -3.54 32.58 22.07
C GLU A 10 -2.40 31.56 22.26
N LYS A 11 -2.34 30.92 23.44
CA LYS A 11 -1.38 29.84 23.71
C LYS A 11 -1.61 28.63 22.80
N LEU A 12 -2.86 28.19 22.61
CA LEU A 12 -3.19 27.09 21.72
C LEU A 12 -2.88 27.39 20.25
N LEU A 13 -3.07 28.64 19.81
CA LEU A 13 -2.69 29.08 18.47
C LEU A 13 -1.17 29.07 18.26
N ALA A 14 -0.41 29.46 19.29
CA ALA A 14 1.05 29.38 19.27
C ALA A 14 1.54 27.92 19.20
N GLU A 15 0.98 27.04 20.03
CA GLU A 15 1.29 25.60 20.02
C GLU A 15 0.92 24.94 18.69
N LYS A 16 -0.25 25.27 18.14
CA LYS A 16 -0.67 24.82 16.80
C LYS A 16 0.34 25.24 15.73
N LYS A 17 0.76 26.51 15.74
CA LYS A 17 1.72 27.04 14.76
C LYS A 17 3.07 26.33 14.87
N GLN A 18 3.51 26.04 16.10
CA GLN A 18 4.75 25.30 16.35
C GLN A 18 4.64 23.85 15.86
N LEU A 19 3.53 23.17 16.12
CA LEU A 19 3.27 21.81 15.62
C LEU A 19 3.20 21.77 14.10
N GLU A 20 2.55 22.73 13.45
CA GLU A 20 2.51 22.81 11.98
C GLU A 20 3.91 23.01 11.37
N GLN A 21 4.77 23.81 12.00
CA GLN A 21 6.16 23.98 11.57
C GLN A 21 6.95 22.69 11.75
N GLU A 22 6.78 22.00 12.87
CA GLU A 22 7.48 20.75 13.16
C GLU A 22 7.04 19.63 12.21
N ILE A 23 5.75 19.51 11.90
CA ILE A 23 5.24 18.57 10.89
C ILE A 23 5.87 18.86 9.54
N ARG A 24 5.91 20.13 9.10
CA ARG A 24 6.54 20.51 7.82
C ARG A 24 8.01 20.12 7.79
N ARG A 25 8.74 20.36 8.88
CA ARG A 25 10.15 19.99 9.02
C ARG A 25 10.34 18.48 8.93
N GLN A 26 9.57 17.70 9.67
CA GLN A 26 9.63 16.23 9.64
C GLN A 26 9.25 15.67 8.26
N SER A 27 8.21 16.20 7.61
CA SER A 27 7.85 15.78 6.24
C SER A 27 8.93 16.09 5.20
N GLN A 28 9.75 17.13 5.41
CA GLN A 28 10.90 17.40 4.55
C GLN A 28 12.03 16.40 4.80
N GLN A 29 12.30 16.08 6.07
CA GLN A 29 13.31 15.07 6.43
C GLN A 29 12.96 13.68 5.89
N PHE A 30 11.68 13.27 5.99
CA PHE A 30 11.25 11.99 5.43
C PHE A 30 11.42 11.92 3.91
N ARG A 31 11.12 13.02 3.18
CA ARG A 31 11.36 13.08 1.73
C ARG A 31 12.83 12.93 1.38
N GLN A 32 13.73 13.62 2.08
CA GLN A 32 15.17 13.49 1.83
C GLN A 32 15.68 12.06 2.05
N VAL A 33 15.25 11.41 3.14
CA VAL A 33 15.66 10.02 3.42
C VAL A 33 15.14 9.06 2.35
N LEU A 34 13.93 9.28 1.83
CA LEU A 34 13.38 8.48 0.73
C LEU A 34 14.17 8.70 -0.57
N GLU A 35 14.46 9.95 -0.92
CA GLU A 35 15.25 10.29 -2.11
C GLU A 35 16.67 9.69 -2.05
N GLU A 36 17.33 9.75 -0.89
CA GLU A 36 18.64 9.11 -0.68
C GLU A 36 18.57 7.58 -0.82
N ARG A 37 17.53 6.94 -0.26
CA ARG A 37 17.34 5.49 -0.35
C ARG A 37 17.00 5.03 -1.77
N ASP A 38 16.20 5.79 -2.51
CA ASP A 38 15.89 5.49 -3.91
C ASP A 38 17.16 5.58 -4.78
N ALA A 39 18.01 6.58 -4.55
CA ALA A 39 19.30 6.70 -5.22
C ALA A 39 20.23 5.52 -4.90
N ASP A 40 20.31 5.09 -3.64
CA ASP A 40 21.12 3.93 -3.23
C ASP A 40 20.63 2.64 -3.90
N VAL A 41 19.31 2.42 -3.95
CA VAL A 41 18.70 1.25 -4.59
C VAL A 41 18.97 1.26 -6.09
N GLN A 42 18.88 2.43 -6.74
CA GLN A 42 19.19 2.57 -8.16
C GLN A 42 20.66 2.20 -8.45
N VAL A 43 21.60 2.74 -7.67
CA VAL A 43 23.03 2.43 -7.80
C VAL A 43 23.29 0.93 -7.61
N MET A 44 22.64 0.30 -6.62
CA MET A 44 22.78 -1.14 -6.39
C MET A 44 22.27 -1.97 -7.57
N CYS A 45 21.10 -1.63 -8.14
CA CYS A 45 20.55 -2.31 -9.31
C CYS A 45 21.47 -2.18 -10.53
N GLU A 46 21.99 -0.97 -10.79
CA GLU A 46 22.96 -0.72 -11.86
C GLU A 46 24.24 -1.53 -11.66
N GLN A 47 24.75 -1.59 -10.42
CA GLN A 47 25.96 -2.34 -10.10
C GLN A 47 25.78 -3.86 -10.28
N GLN A 48 24.62 -4.41 -9.89
CA GLN A 48 24.30 -5.82 -10.14
C GLN A 48 24.23 -6.14 -11.64
N LEU A 49 23.63 -5.26 -12.44
CA LEU A 49 23.58 -5.42 -13.90
C LEU A 49 24.99 -5.41 -14.52
N VAL A 50 25.85 -4.48 -14.08
CA VAL A 50 27.25 -4.41 -14.54
C VAL A 50 28.02 -5.68 -14.19
N VAL A 51 27.84 -6.21 -12.97
CA VAL A 51 28.50 -7.47 -12.55
C VAL A 51 28.01 -8.65 -13.39
N ALA A 52 26.70 -8.76 -13.65
CA ALA A 52 26.14 -9.82 -14.49
C ALA A 52 26.72 -9.77 -15.91
N LYS A 53 26.69 -8.60 -16.55
CA LYS A 53 27.24 -8.40 -17.90
C LYS A 53 28.74 -8.63 -17.97
N SER A 54 29.49 -8.22 -16.94
CA SER A 54 30.94 -8.45 -16.87
C SER A 54 31.29 -9.94 -16.83
N LYS A 55 30.50 -10.76 -16.12
CA LYS A 55 30.66 -12.22 -16.13
C LYS A 55 30.40 -12.81 -17.52
N GLU A 56 29.34 -12.36 -18.20
CA GLU A 56 29.03 -12.80 -19.57
C GLU A 56 30.14 -12.45 -20.55
N VAL A 57 30.66 -11.21 -20.51
CA VAL A 57 31.78 -10.78 -21.35
C VAL A 57 33.02 -11.62 -21.09
N THR A 58 33.33 -11.90 -19.83
CA THR A 58 34.48 -12.74 -19.47
C THR A 58 34.32 -14.18 -19.98
N ALA A 59 33.13 -14.75 -19.87
CA ALA A 59 32.83 -16.08 -20.38
C ALA A 59 32.95 -16.15 -21.92
N LEU A 60 32.42 -15.14 -22.62
CA LEU A 60 32.55 -15.03 -24.07
C LEU A 60 34.01 -14.86 -24.50
N GLN A 61 34.79 -14.04 -23.79
CA GLN A 61 36.20 -13.84 -24.08
C GLN A 61 37.02 -15.13 -23.90
N ALA A 62 36.70 -15.94 -22.89
CA ALA A 62 37.31 -17.25 -22.71
C ALA A 62 36.95 -18.23 -23.86
N GLN A 63 35.70 -18.21 -24.32
CA GLN A 63 35.28 -19.01 -25.48
C GLN A 63 36.00 -18.59 -26.77
N PHE A 64 36.16 -17.27 -26.99
CA PHE A 64 36.91 -16.75 -28.13
C PHE A 64 38.37 -17.20 -28.12
N HIS A 65 39.06 -17.10 -26.98
CA HIS A 65 40.44 -17.57 -26.88
C HIS A 65 40.57 -19.09 -27.07
N ALA A 66 39.60 -19.88 -26.59
CA ALA A 66 39.59 -21.31 -26.85
C ALA A 66 39.45 -21.63 -28.34
N LEU A 67 38.58 -20.90 -29.05
CA LEU A 67 38.40 -20.99 -30.49
C LEU A 67 39.65 -20.57 -31.28
N GLU A 68 40.29 -19.47 -30.89
CA GLU A 68 41.56 -19.01 -31.48
C GLU A 68 42.67 -20.05 -31.32
N ALA A 69 42.80 -20.63 -30.12
CA ALA A 69 43.80 -21.67 -29.86
C ALA A 69 43.58 -22.94 -30.67
N GLU A 70 42.31 -23.32 -30.90
CA GLU A 70 41.97 -24.46 -31.76
C GLU A 70 42.27 -24.17 -33.24
N LEU A 71 41.98 -22.96 -33.72
CA LEU A 71 42.32 -22.53 -35.07
C LEU A 71 43.84 -22.45 -35.31
N ALA A 72 44.59 -22.03 -34.30
CA ALA A 72 46.04 -21.89 -34.38
C ALA A 72 46.80 -23.23 -34.37
N ARG A 73 46.15 -24.37 -34.08
CA ARG A 73 46.81 -25.69 -34.14
C ARG A 73 47.15 -26.07 -35.59
N PRO A 74 48.43 -26.31 -35.93
CA PRO A 74 48.83 -26.74 -37.27
C PRO A 74 48.14 -28.03 -37.74
N ALA A 75 47.77 -28.92 -36.81
CA ALA A 75 47.04 -30.16 -37.11
C ALA A 75 45.60 -29.93 -37.58
N ALA A 76 44.93 -28.85 -37.17
CA ALA A 76 43.58 -28.48 -37.63
C ALA A 76 43.62 -27.83 -39.02
N ILE A 77 44.64 -27.00 -39.27
CA ILE A 77 44.91 -26.38 -40.58
C ILE A 77 45.32 -27.46 -41.59
N LYS A 78 46.22 -28.38 -41.21
CA LYS A 78 46.69 -29.47 -42.07
C LYS A 78 45.57 -30.46 -42.41
N ARG A 79 44.73 -30.86 -41.44
CA ARG A 79 43.54 -31.69 -41.72
C ARG A 79 42.54 -31.03 -42.67
N LYS A 80 42.36 -29.70 -42.60
CA LYS A 80 41.51 -28.96 -43.54
C LYS A 80 42.14 -28.82 -44.93
N ALA A 81 43.45 -28.64 -45.01
CA ALA A 81 44.18 -28.62 -46.28
C ALA A 81 44.18 -29.99 -46.98
N ASP A 82 44.44 -31.07 -46.23
CA ASP A 82 44.42 -32.45 -46.74
C ASP A 82 43.01 -32.88 -47.18
N ALA A 83 41.95 -32.38 -46.52
CA ALA A 83 40.56 -32.61 -46.92
C ALA A 83 40.15 -31.83 -48.19
N LEU A 84 40.83 -30.72 -48.51
CA LEU A 84 40.60 -29.95 -49.72
C LEU A 84 41.31 -30.60 -50.94
N ASP A 85 42.49 -31.20 -50.74
CA ASP A 85 43.26 -31.88 -51.80
C ASP A 85 42.66 -33.25 -52.20
N GLY A 86 42.12 -34.00 -51.23
CA GLY A 86 41.43 -35.28 -51.48
C GLY A 86 40.02 -35.17 -52.06
N SER A 87 39.43 -33.97 -52.13
CA SER A 87 38.02 -33.78 -52.52
C SER A 87 37.76 -33.55 -54.01
N HIS A 88 38.80 -33.52 -54.86
CA HIS A 88 38.62 -33.23 -56.29
C HIS A 88 38.09 -34.41 -57.11
N GLU A 89 38.10 -35.64 -56.57
CA GLU A 89 37.64 -36.86 -57.28
C GLU A 89 36.34 -37.47 -56.75
N TYR A 90 35.87 -37.12 -55.55
CA TYR A 90 34.60 -37.63 -55.02
C TYR A 90 33.98 -36.59 -54.10
N SER A 91 32.98 -35.86 -54.59
CA SER A 91 31.83 -35.37 -53.81
C SER A 91 31.14 -34.18 -54.50
N ALA A 92 30.34 -34.48 -55.53
CA ALA A 92 29.17 -33.66 -55.81
C ALA A 92 28.02 -33.94 -54.81
N GLU A 93 28.12 -35.01 -54.01
CA GLU A 93 27.02 -35.48 -53.14
C GLU A 93 27.17 -35.09 -51.66
N ALA A 94 28.37 -34.89 -51.11
CA ALA A 94 28.54 -34.58 -49.68
C ALA A 94 28.47 -33.07 -49.36
N VAL A 95 28.56 -32.18 -50.36
CA VAL A 95 28.41 -30.73 -50.17
C VAL A 95 26.97 -30.35 -49.76
N ALA A 96 25.99 -31.24 -49.99
CA ALA A 96 24.62 -31.07 -49.49
C ALA A 96 24.45 -31.39 -47.99
N GLN A 97 25.39 -32.11 -47.36
CA GLN A 97 25.25 -32.59 -45.96
C GLN A 97 26.02 -31.74 -44.93
N GLY A 98 26.88 -30.82 -45.36
CA GLY A 98 27.80 -30.06 -44.48
C GLY A 98 27.29 -28.72 -43.97
N THR A 99 26.06 -28.31 -44.28
CA THR A 99 25.46 -27.11 -43.69
C THR A 99 24.94 -27.48 -42.31
N TYR A 100 25.74 -27.19 -41.28
CA TYR A 100 25.39 -27.38 -39.87
C TYR A 100 24.10 -26.63 -39.51
N MET A 101 22.96 -27.31 -39.69
CA MET A 101 21.74 -27.00 -38.99
C MET A 101 22.05 -27.12 -37.50
N LEU A 102 22.08 -26.01 -36.77
CA LEU A 102 21.73 -26.06 -35.36
C LEU A 102 20.44 -26.90 -35.25
N PRO A 103 20.34 -27.88 -34.34
CA PRO A 103 19.16 -28.72 -34.26
C PRO A 103 17.95 -27.81 -34.21
N TRP A 104 17.05 -27.92 -35.19
CA TRP A 104 15.84 -27.09 -35.29
C TRP A 104 15.06 -27.10 -33.95
N THR A 105 15.18 -28.21 -33.23
CA THR A 105 14.66 -28.46 -31.88
C THR A 105 15.19 -27.51 -30.79
N SER A 106 16.37 -26.92 -30.93
CA SER A 106 16.92 -25.93 -29.98
C SER A 106 16.31 -24.55 -30.18
N PHE A 107 16.10 -24.11 -31.42
CA PHE A 107 15.40 -22.86 -31.72
C PHE A 107 13.91 -22.95 -31.43
N GLU A 108 13.27 -24.08 -31.74
CA GLU A 108 11.87 -24.34 -31.38
C GLU A 108 11.65 -24.27 -29.87
N ARG A 109 12.55 -24.84 -29.07
CA ARG A 109 12.45 -24.82 -27.60
C ARG A 109 12.50 -23.41 -27.04
N VAL A 110 13.43 -22.58 -27.53
CA VAL A 110 13.51 -21.16 -27.15
C VAL A 110 12.28 -20.38 -27.61
N GLY A 111 11.74 -20.69 -28.79
CA GLY A 111 10.50 -20.08 -29.29
C GLY A 111 9.28 -20.43 -28.42
N ILE A 112 9.17 -21.68 -27.98
CA ILE A 112 8.10 -22.15 -27.09
C ILE A 112 8.22 -21.50 -25.71
N GLU A 113 9.42 -21.45 -25.15
CA GLU A 113 9.67 -20.84 -23.84
C GLU A 113 9.41 -19.33 -23.86
N LYS A 114 9.84 -18.64 -24.92
CA LYS A 114 9.52 -17.22 -25.12
C LYS A 114 8.02 -16.97 -25.24
N LYS A 115 7.30 -17.83 -25.97
CA LYS A 115 5.85 -17.73 -26.10
C LYS A 115 5.15 -17.95 -24.76
N HIS A 116 5.57 -18.98 -24.02
CA HIS A 116 5.01 -19.27 -22.70
C HIS A 116 5.19 -18.11 -21.72
N LEU A 117 6.38 -17.52 -21.67
CA LEU A 117 6.65 -16.34 -20.85
C LEU A 117 5.82 -15.12 -21.28
N GLN A 118 5.60 -14.94 -22.58
CA GLN A 118 4.74 -13.87 -23.08
C GLN A 118 3.27 -14.06 -22.65
N ASP A 119 2.75 -15.28 -22.79
CA ASP A 119 1.38 -15.62 -22.37
C ASP A 119 1.21 -15.42 -20.84
N GLU A 120 2.24 -15.73 -20.04
CA GLU A 120 2.24 -15.49 -18.59
C GLU A 120 2.27 -14.00 -18.23
N ILE A 121 3.07 -13.20 -18.93
CA ILE A 121 3.10 -11.72 -18.78
C ILE A 121 1.72 -11.13 -19.11
N ASP A 122 1.10 -11.55 -20.20
CA ASP A 122 -0.19 -11.03 -20.63
C ASP A 122 -1.29 -11.36 -19.60
N MET A 123 -1.29 -12.58 -19.06
CA MET A 123 -2.20 -13.00 -18.00
C MET A 123 -1.97 -12.24 -16.67
N LEU A 124 -0.71 -12.03 -16.29
CA LEU A 124 -0.38 -11.22 -15.10
C LEU A 124 -0.81 -9.77 -15.27
N MET A 125 -0.67 -9.20 -16.47
CA MET A 125 -1.11 -7.84 -16.76
C MET A 125 -2.64 -7.70 -16.69
N GLU A 126 -3.39 -8.67 -17.21
CA GLU A 126 -4.85 -8.70 -17.12
C GLU A 126 -5.34 -8.84 -15.67
N THR A 127 -4.67 -9.67 -14.87
CA THR A 127 -5.00 -9.81 -13.45
C THR A 127 -4.64 -8.56 -12.63
N ASP A 128 -3.52 -7.88 -12.91
CA ASP A 128 -3.16 -6.61 -12.25
C ASP A 128 -4.19 -5.51 -12.56
N LEU A 129 -4.65 -5.41 -13.80
CA LEU A 129 -5.73 -4.49 -14.21
C LEU A 129 -7.02 -4.77 -13.43
N ALA A 130 -7.47 -6.03 -13.38
CA ALA A 130 -8.69 -6.40 -12.66
C ALA A 130 -8.57 -6.14 -11.14
N LEU A 131 -7.39 -6.35 -10.56
CA LEU A 131 -7.14 -6.06 -9.15
C LEU A 131 -7.16 -4.55 -8.88
N ARG A 132 -6.59 -3.73 -9.77
CA ARG A 132 -6.63 -2.26 -9.66
C ARG A 132 -8.06 -1.74 -9.68
N ASP A 133 -8.88 -2.20 -10.63
CA ASP A 133 -10.29 -1.81 -10.72
C ASP A 133 -11.05 -2.17 -9.43
N LYS A 134 -10.77 -3.35 -8.87
CA LYS A 134 -11.38 -3.79 -7.60
C LYS A 134 -10.92 -2.91 -6.42
N VAL A 135 -9.64 -2.57 -6.35
CA VAL A 135 -9.10 -1.68 -5.30
C VAL A 135 -9.72 -0.28 -5.41
N GLU A 136 -9.87 0.25 -6.63
CA GLU A 136 -10.47 1.56 -6.85
C GLU A 136 -11.96 1.57 -6.47
N GLN A 137 -12.70 0.51 -6.80
CA GLN A 137 -14.09 0.35 -6.38
C GLN A 137 -14.23 0.26 -4.85
N GLU A 138 -13.37 -0.51 -4.18
CA GLU A 138 -13.37 -0.60 -2.71
C GLU A 138 -13.00 0.74 -2.06
N ALA A 139 -12.04 1.48 -2.62
CA ALA A 139 -11.71 2.82 -2.16
C ALA A 139 -12.90 3.78 -2.27
N ALA A 140 -13.66 3.72 -3.37
CA ALA A 140 -14.89 4.49 -3.54
C ALA A 140 -15.98 4.09 -2.52
N ASN A 141 -16.16 2.79 -2.26
CA ASN A 141 -17.12 2.28 -1.28
C ASN A 141 -16.76 2.75 0.15
N VAL A 142 -15.49 2.69 0.52
CA VAL A 142 -15.00 3.18 1.81
C VAL A 142 -15.21 4.69 1.93
N ALA A 143 -14.88 5.47 0.90
CA ALA A 143 -15.11 6.91 0.90
C ALA A 143 -16.60 7.27 1.08
N ALA A 144 -17.50 6.56 0.39
CA ALA A 144 -18.95 6.72 0.54
C ALA A 144 -19.42 6.39 1.97
N SER A 145 -18.91 5.31 2.55
CA SER A 145 -19.24 4.89 3.92
C SER A 145 -18.77 5.92 4.96
N VAL A 146 -17.56 6.46 4.79
CA VAL A 146 -17.02 7.52 5.64
C VAL A 146 -17.84 8.80 5.51
N ALA A 147 -18.22 9.21 4.30
CA ALA A 147 -19.05 10.38 4.08
C ALA A 147 -20.44 10.22 4.73
N ALA A 148 -21.06 9.05 4.59
CA ALA A 148 -22.34 8.73 5.22
C ALA A 148 -22.25 8.76 6.75
N LEU A 149 -21.19 8.15 7.33
CA LEU A 149 -20.97 8.16 8.78
C LEU A 149 -20.71 9.58 9.30
N SER A 150 -19.91 10.36 8.59
CA SER A 150 -19.65 11.76 8.91
C SER A 150 -20.94 12.60 8.89
N GLY A 151 -21.78 12.42 7.88
CA GLY A 151 -23.09 13.08 7.79
C GLY A 151 -24.02 12.69 8.94
N ARG A 152 -24.05 11.41 9.32
CA ARG A 152 -24.80 10.94 10.50
C ARG A 152 -24.28 11.57 11.79
N LEU A 153 -22.95 11.58 12.00
CA LEU A 153 -22.32 12.17 13.17
C LEU A 153 -22.60 13.69 13.27
N GLN A 154 -22.47 14.42 12.16
CA GLN A 154 -22.78 15.85 12.12
C GLN A 154 -24.24 16.12 12.46
N THR A 155 -25.16 15.27 11.98
CA THR A 155 -26.59 15.38 12.30
C THR A 155 -26.83 15.13 13.79
N GLN A 156 -26.21 14.08 14.36
CA GLN A 156 -26.31 13.79 15.79
C GLN A 156 -25.74 14.93 16.65
N LEU A 157 -24.56 15.46 16.30
CA LEU A 157 -23.96 16.59 17.00
C LEU A 157 -24.83 17.85 16.94
N ARG A 158 -25.45 18.15 15.78
CA ARG A 158 -26.35 19.30 15.63
C ARG A 158 -27.59 19.17 16.51
N VAL A 159 -28.15 17.96 16.60
CA VAL A 159 -29.28 17.68 17.49
C VAL A 159 -28.87 17.87 18.95
N LEU A 160 -27.73 17.33 19.37
CA LEU A 160 -27.22 17.45 20.75
C LEU A 160 -26.82 18.88 21.13
N ALA A 161 -26.32 19.68 20.19
CA ALA A 161 -25.92 21.07 20.41
C ALA A 161 -27.10 22.07 20.39
N SER A 162 -28.33 21.61 20.16
CA SER A 162 -29.49 22.48 19.94
C SER A 162 -30.01 23.18 21.20
N SER A 163 -29.66 22.71 22.40
CA SER A 163 -30.08 23.34 23.65
C SER A 163 -28.97 23.35 24.72
N SER A 164 -28.91 24.43 25.50
CA SER A 164 -28.02 24.55 26.67
C SER A 164 -28.32 23.50 27.74
N SER A 165 -29.58 23.06 27.84
CA SER A 165 -30.02 21.99 28.73
C SER A 165 -29.41 20.63 28.37
N THR A 166 -29.27 20.32 27.08
CA THR A 166 -28.65 19.06 26.62
C THR A 166 -27.15 19.03 26.95
N GLY A 167 -26.45 20.16 26.79
CA GLY A 167 -25.03 20.28 27.16
C GLY A 167 -24.78 20.13 28.67
N ALA A 168 -25.64 20.74 29.50
CA ALA A 168 -25.59 20.59 30.95
C ALA A 168 -25.86 19.14 31.40
N LEU A 169 -26.83 18.48 30.75
CA LEU A 169 -27.17 17.08 30.99
C LEU A 169 -26.01 16.14 30.61
N LEU A 170 -25.40 16.34 29.43
CA LEU A 170 -24.22 15.58 28.98
C LEU A 170 -23.03 15.74 29.93
N THR A 171 -22.82 16.96 30.47
CA THR A 171 -21.75 17.23 31.43
C THR A 171 -21.99 16.48 32.75
N ARG A 172 -23.24 16.44 33.23
CA ARG A 172 -23.62 15.67 34.43
C ARG A 172 -23.48 14.17 34.21
N LEU A 173 -23.95 13.66 33.06
CA LEU A 173 -23.75 12.26 32.67
C LEU A 173 -22.26 11.91 32.61
N TYR A 174 -21.43 12.75 31.98
CA TYR A 174 -19.98 12.55 31.94
C TYR A 174 -19.35 12.52 33.33
N THR A 175 -19.73 13.46 34.20
CA THR A 175 -19.26 13.50 35.58
C THR A 175 -19.66 12.24 36.34
N PHE A 176 -20.90 11.76 36.14
CA PHE A 176 -21.40 10.53 36.74
C PHE A 176 -20.60 9.30 36.27
N ILE A 177 -20.31 9.20 34.97
CA ILE A 177 -19.50 8.12 34.38
C ILE A 177 -18.08 8.07 34.94
N VAL A 178 -17.46 9.24 35.10
CA VAL A 178 -16.07 9.32 35.61
C VAL A 178 -16.01 9.00 37.10
N SER A 179 -17.10 9.22 37.84
CA SER A 179 -17.16 9.05 39.29
C SER A 179 -17.81 7.75 39.77
N HIS A 180 -18.56 7.04 38.91
CA HIS A 180 -19.32 5.83 39.28
C HIS A 180 -18.98 4.66 38.36
N ASP A 181 -19.19 3.44 38.87
CA ASP A 181 -18.96 2.21 38.12
C ASP A 181 -19.90 2.11 36.91
N LYS A 182 -19.39 1.61 35.77
CA LYS A 182 -20.02 1.73 34.43
C LYS A 182 -21.41 1.08 34.32
N ASP A 183 -21.75 0.20 35.25
CA ASP A 183 -23.01 -0.56 35.28
C ASP A 183 -24.02 -0.01 36.31
N THR A 184 -23.70 1.10 36.98
CA THR A 184 -24.60 1.71 37.97
C THR A 184 -25.73 2.45 37.25
N PRO A 185 -27.01 2.07 37.44
CA PRO A 185 -28.12 2.78 36.84
C PRO A 185 -28.20 4.21 37.35
N ILE A 186 -28.38 5.17 36.43
CA ILE A 186 -28.42 6.59 36.76
C ILE A 186 -29.87 6.98 37.02
N ALA A 187 -30.15 7.54 38.20
CA ALA A 187 -31.48 8.04 38.52
C ALA A 187 -31.75 9.37 37.81
N MET A 188 -32.92 9.51 37.22
CA MET A 188 -33.36 10.71 36.49
C MET A 188 -33.25 12.00 37.33
N ALA A 189 -33.51 11.90 38.63
CA ALA A 189 -33.45 13.00 39.58
C ALA A 189 -32.04 13.55 39.82
N ASP A 190 -31.00 12.74 39.60
CA ASP A 190 -29.61 13.14 39.84
C ASP A 190 -29.04 13.94 38.66
N VAL A 191 -29.65 13.79 37.47
CA VAL A 191 -29.16 14.41 36.22
C VAL A 191 -30.00 15.62 35.84
N CYS A 192 -31.32 15.61 36.09
CA CYS A 192 -32.26 16.65 35.67
C CYS A 192 -32.72 17.55 36.83
N PRO A 193 -32.52 18.88 36.76
CA PRO A 193 -32.96 19.80 37.83
C PRO A 193 -34.44 20.21 37.70
N SER A 194 -35.06 20.02 36.52
CA SER A 194 -36.49 20.25 36.28
C SER A 194 -37.09 19.03 35.54
N PRO A 195 -38.28 18.53 35.93
CA PRO A 195 -38.86 17.33 35.31
C PRO A 195 -39.22 17.51 33.83
N ASN A 196 -39.75 18.69 33.46
CA ASN A 196 -40.28 18.89 32.10
C ASN A 196 -39.19 19.11 31.05
N GLU A 197 -38.12 19.84 31.35
CA GLU A 197 -37.01 20.05 30.40
C GLU A 197 -36.06 18.84 30.37
N GLY A 198 -35.92 18.16 31.52
CA GLY A 198 -35.11 16.96 31.66
C GLY A 198 -35.60 15.81 30.80
N VAL A 199 -36.92 15.54 30.82
CA VAL A 199 -37.53 14.45 30.02
C VAL A 199 -37.32 14.68 28.52
N GLN A 200 -37.53 15.90 28.03
CA GLN A 200 -37.32 16.22 26.60
C GLN A 200 -35.86 16.04 26.16
N CYS A 201 -34.90 16.43 27.01
CA CYS A 201 -33.49 16.23 26.71
C CYS A 201 -33.10 14.74 26.72
N ILE A 202 -33.75 13.95 27.56
CA ILE A 202 -33.49 12.51 27.67
C ILE A 202 -34.07 11.76 26.49
N ASP A 203 -35.28 12.11 26.04
CA ASP A 203 -35.85 11.59 24.80
C ASP A 203 -34.93 11.85 23.61
N LEU A 204 -34.32 13.05 23.56
CA LEU A 204 -33.33 13.42 22.55
C LEU A 204 -32.06 12.53 22.63
N LEU A 205 -31.53 12.28 23.83
CA LEU A 205 -30.37 11.42 24.03
C LEU A 205 -30.66 9.95 23.69
N VAL A 206 -31.87 9.46 23.95
CA VAL A 206 -32.35 8.13 23.54
C VAL A 206 -32.45 8.06 22.02
N GLN A 207 -33.04 9.07 21.38
CA GLN A 207 -33.19 9.15 19.93
C GLN A 207 -31.84 9.19 19.21
N VAL A 208 -30.85 9.89 19.78
CA VAL A 208 -29.48 9.95 19.27
C VAL A 208 -28.67 8.69 19.64
N GLY A 209 -29.19 7.85 20.53
CA GLY A 209 -28.63 6.54 20.89
C GLY A 209 -27.50 6.61 21.93
N VAL A 210 -27.41 7.69 22.70
CA VAL A 210 -26.40 7.88 23.77
C VAL A 210 -26.77 7.09 25.03
N VAL A 211 -28.05 7.08 25.37
CA VAL A 211 -28.59 6.41 26.56
C VAL A 211 -29.77 5.51 26.18
N VAL A 212 -30.05 4.53 27.03
CA VAL A 212 -31.20 3.63 26.98
C VAL A 212 -32.00 3.85 28.25
N HIS A 213 -33.31 4.02 28.11
CA HIS A 213 -34.23 4.21 29.24
C HIS A 213 -34.93 2.88 29.54
N THR A 214 -34.73 2.35 30.75
CA THR A 214 -35.40 1.12 31.24
C THR A 214 -35.87 1.34 32.67
N ASP A 215 -37.15 1.15 32.96
CA ASP A 215 -37.74 1.18 34.31
C ASP A 215 -37.32 2.41 35.16
N ASP A 216 -37.53 3.63 34.64
CA ASP A 216 -37.16 4.92 35.25
C ASP A 216 -35.66 5.10 35.56
N ARG A 217 -34.82 4.25 34.96
CA ARG A 217 -33.36 4.29 35.07
C ARG A 217 -32.73 4.48 33.69
N LEU A 218 -31.70 5.31 33.67
CA LEU A 218 -30.90 5.52 32.48
C LEU A 218 -29.66 4.64 32.50
N HIS A 219 -29.44 3.96 31.38
CA HIS A 219 -28.21 3.23 31.10
C HIS A 219 -27.51 3.87 29.92
N LEU A 220 -26.18 3.90 29.94
CA LEU A 220 -25.43 4.29 28.75
C LEU A 220 -25.48 3.16 27.75
N ARG A 221 -25.71 3.51 26.49
CA ARG A 221 -25.61 2.51 25.43
C ARG A 221 -24.13 2.13 25.31
N GLN A 222 -23.77 0.93 25.78
CA GLN A 222 -22.44 0.39 25.54
C GLN A 222 -22.28 0.23 24.03
N THR A 223 -21.37 0.98 23.44
CA THR A 223 -20.83 0.65 22.12
C THR A 223 -20.02 -0.63 22.34
N LEU A 224 -20.66 -1.78 22.14
CA LEU A 224 -19.93 -3.03 21.94
C LEU A 224 -18.99 -2.77 20.76
N ALA A 225 -17.72 -2.50 21.06
CA ALA A 225 -16.64 -2.68 20.12
C ALA A 225 -16.54 -4.20 19.89
N THR A 226 -17.46 -4.75 19.10
CA THR A 226 -17.22 -6.03 18.45
C THR A 226 -16.15 -5.77 17.40
N ALA A 227 -14.94 -6.19 17.76
CA ALA A 227 -13.85 -6.50 16.85
C ALA A 227 -14.32 -7.50 15.78
#